data_AF-A0A1Y2RDP9-F1
#
_entry.id   AF-A0A1Y2RDP9-F1
#
_cell.length_a   1.000
_cell.length_b   1.000
_cell.length_c   1.000
_cell.angle_alpha   90.00
_cell.angle_beta   90.00
_cell.angle_gamma   90.00
#
_symmetry.space_group_name_H-M   'P 1'
#
loop_
_entity.id
_entity.type
_entity.pdbx_description
1 polymer ?
#
loop_
_entity_poly.entity_id
_entity_poly.type
_entity_poly.pdbx_seq_one_letter_code
_entity_poly.pdbx_strand_id
1 'polypeptide(L)'
;MNLKNICLAFITLFLFAQKNNAQTYSGKMVVFFKDTLEGKITVDITGENKGLVYIETAAVTKTKKKGEKTTASVTEKNGYNPAIINALFIEGKTYKFKDLRIDYKEENNLENCCVERIAGNDSIAIYQWTNKDGRLSYYTTTPRFNEYAENIEHPKFDDGGFKSFMGIKLSRCKSLGDKIYTMADGYFYENKTASLEEKLQVWKNIIRDYIACW
;
A
#
# COMPACT_ATOMS: atom_id res chain seq x y z
N MET A 1 32.10 16.55 -36.35
CA MET A 1 31.53 15.76 -35.23
C MET A 1 30.03 15.72 -35.42
N ASN A 2 29.45 14.57 -35.76
CA ASN A 2 28.06 14.47 -36.23
C ASN A 2 27.06 14.54 -35.07
N LEU A 3 26.04 15.39 -35.22
CA LEU A 3 24.93 15.61 -34.27
C LEU A 3 24.22 14.32 -33.82
N LYS A 4 24.28 13.26 -34.65
CA LYS A 4 23.67 11.94 -34.34
C LYS A 4 24.25 11.25 -33.10
N ASN A 5 25.52 11.50 -32.76
CA ASN A 5 26.16 10.85 -31.60
C ASN A 5 25.83 11.52 -30.26
N ILE A 6 25.29 12.75 -30.28
CA ILE A 6 24.92 13.49 -29.07
C ILE A 6 23.51 13.08 -28.59
N CYS A 7 22.58 12.80 -29.52
CA CYS A 7 21.25 12.33 -29.16
C CYS A 7 21.24 10.93 -28.53
N LEU A 8 22.10 10.01 -28.97
CA LEU A 8 22.13 8.66 -28.37
C LEU A 8 22.68 8.65 -26.93
N ALA A 9 23.62 9.55 -26.60
CA ALA A 9 24.19 9.66 -25.26
C ALA A 9 23.20 10.29 -24.25
N PHE A 10 22.34 11.20 -24.69
CA PHE A 10 21.31 11.79 -23.83
C PHE A 10 20.12 10.84 -23.56
N ILE A 11 19.75 9.99 -24.52
CA ILE A 11 18.68 8.99 -24.34
C ILE A 11 19.14 7.86 -23.39
N THR A 12 20.43 7.51 -23.40
CA THR A 12 20.97 6.52 -22.45
C THR A 12 21.18 7.08 -21.05
N LEU A 13 21.44 8.39 -20.88
CA LEU A 13 21.55 8.98 -19.54
C LEU A 13 20.20 9.16 -18.83
N PHE A 14 19.10 9.35 -19.57
CA PHE A 14 17.77 9.49 -18.97
C PHE A 14 17.19 8.16 -18.42
N LEU A 15 17.72 7.02 -18.85
CA LEU A 15 17.29 5.69 -18.36
C LEU A 15 18.00 5.26 -17.05
N PHE A 16 19.06 5.95 -16.63
CA PHE A 16 19.86 5.58 -15.45
C PHE A 16 19.72 6.54 -14.24
N ALA A 17 18.83 7.55 -14.33
CA ALA A 17 18.68 8.57 -13.28
C ALA A 17 17.44 8.41 -12.38
N GLN A 18 16.74 7.27 -12.43
CA GLN A 18 15.88 6.89 -11.31
C GLN A 18 16.66 5.90 -10.45
N LYS A 19 17.22 6.39 -9.34
CA LYS A 19 17.61 5.53 -8.21
C LYS A 19 16.35 4.79 -7.75
N ASN A 20 16.06 3.66 -8.38
CA ASN A 20 14.97 2.81 -8.01
C ASN A 20 15.44 2.09 -6.74
N ASN A 21 14.95 2.48 -5.56
CA ASN A 21 15.30 1.81 -4.29
C ASN A 21 14.60 0.44 -4.17
N ALA A 22 14.10 -0.09 -5.28
CA ALA A 22 13.46 -1.38 -5.35
C ALA A 22 14.43 -2.48 -4.91
N GLN A 23 13.98 -3.29 -3.98
CA GLN A 23 14.70 -4.45 -3.47
C GLN A 23 13.92 -5.71 -3.81
N THR A 24 14.58 -6.86 -3.71
CA THR A 24 13.97 -8.15 -4.03
C THR A 24 13.71 -8.95 -2.76
N TYR A 25 12.45 -9.37 -2.60
CA TYR A 25 11.95 -10.07 -1.43
C TYR A 25 11.36 -11.42 -1.84
N SER A 26 11.44 -12.42 -0.97
CA SER A 26 10.66 -13.66 -1.17
C SER A 26 9.24 -13.43 -0.66
N GLY A 27 8.23 -13.78 -1.46
CA GLY A 27 6.85 -13.52 -1.07
C GLY A 27 5.80 -14.02 -2.04
N LYS A 28 4.56 -13.57 -1.80
CA LYS A 28 3.40 -13.84 -2.65
C LYS A 28 2.81 -12.53 -3.17
N MET A 29 2.39 -12.52 -4.42
CA MET A 29 1.74 -11.39 -5.07
C MET A 29 0.35 -11.81 -5.52
N VAL A 30 -0.67 -11.05 -5.12
CA VAL A 30 -2.05 -11.23 -5.57
C VAL A 30 -2.32 -10.21 -6.65
N VAL A 31 -2.57 -10.67 -7.87
CA VAL A 31 -2.89 -9.81 -9.02
C VAL A 31 -4.38 -9.91 -9.30
N PHE A 32 -5.04 -8.78 -9.59
CA PHE A 32 -6.43 -8.77 -10.02
C PHE A 32 -6.65 -9.73 -11.20
N PHE A 33 -7.74 -10.48 -11.14
CA PHE A 33 -8.14 -11.45 -12.17
C PHE A 33 -7.17 -12.62 -12.42
N LYS A 34 -6.20 -12.84 -11.53
CA LYS A 34 -5.29 -14.01 -11.55
C LYS A 34 -5.21 -14.67 -10.18
N ASP A 35 -4.69 -15.89 -10.18
CA ASP A 35 -4.29 -16.59 -8.96
C ASP A 35 -3.09 -15.90 -8.27
N THR A 36 -2.86 -16.29 -7.02
CA THR A 36 -1.71 -15.82 -6.24
C THR A 36 -0.42 -16.37 -6.82
N LEU A 37 0.55 -15.50 -7.09
CA LEU A 37 1.87 -15.86 -7.60
C LEU A 37 2.87 -15.90 -6.45
N GLU A 38 3.66 -16.97 -6.34
CA GLU A 38 4.71 -17.12 -5.34
C GLU A 38 6.09 -17.06 -5.98
N GLY A 39 6.99 -16.26 -5.42
CA GLY A 39 8.30 -16.05 -6.02
C GLY A 39 9.11 -14.93 -5.39
N LYS A 40 10.11 -14.44 -6.13
CA LYS A 40 10.92 -13.28 -5.75
C LYS A 40 10.30 -12.00 -6.31
N ILE A 41 9.88 -11.09 -5.45
CA ILE A 41 9.18 -9.84 -5.78
C ILE A 41 10.18 -8.69 -5.72
N THR A 42 10.37 -7.95 -6.81
CA THR A 42 11.17 -6.72 -6.84
C THR A 42 10.26 -5.51 -6.74
N VAL A 43 10.36 -4.75 -5.64
CA VAL A 43 9.48 -3.63 -5.28
C VAL A 43 10.19 -2.62 -4.36
N ASP A 44 9.83 -1.34 -4.40
CA ASP A 44 10.24 -0.35 -3.41
C ASP A 44 9.18 -0.29 -2.29
N ILE A 45 9.54 -0.78 -1.10
CA ILE A 45 8.65 -0.75 0.07
C ILE A 45 8.74 0.57 0.87
N THR A 46 9.69 1.44 0.52
CA THR A 46 10.01 2.67 1.28
C THR A 46 9.79 3.96 0.49
N GLY A 47 9.40 3.85 -0.78
CA GLY A 47 9.23 4.95 -1.72
C GLY A 47 8.06 4.74 -2.66
N GLU A 48 8.05 5.55 -3.73
CA GLU A 48 7.06 5.49 -4.81
C GLU A 48 7.43 4.41 -5.82
N ASN A 49 6.46 3.62 -6.27
CA ASN A 49 6.67 2.66 -7.36
C ASN A 49 6.18 3.26 -8.68
N LYS A 50 7.06 4.02 -9.37
CA LYS A 50 6.73 4.72 -10.63
C LYS A 50 6.65 3.82 -11.86
N GLY A 51 7.06 2.56 -11.73
CA GLY A 51 7.13 1.58 -12.82
C GLY A 51 6.45 0.26 -12.47
N LEU A 52 6.83 -0.79 -13.20
CA LEU A 52 6.33 -2.13 -12.94
C LEU A 52 6.97 -2.73 -11.69
N VAL A 53 6.16 -3.49 -10.96
CA VAL A 53 6.60 -4.39 -9.90
C VAL A 53 6.83 -5.75 -10.53
N TYR A 54 7.99 -6.36 -10.26
CA TYR A 54 8.35 -7.60 -10.92
C TYR A 54 8.20 -8.78 -9.96
N ILE A 55 7.81 -9.94 -10.50
CA ILE A 55 7.87 -11.22 -9.79
C ILE A 55 8.58 -12.26 -10.66
N GLU A 56 9.55 -12.94 -10.06
CA GLU A 56 10.27 -14.07 -10.64
C GLU A 56 9.70 -15.36 -10.03
N THR A 57 9.03 -16.17 -10.85
CA THR A 57 8.41 -17.44 -10.45
C THR A 57 9.17 -18.62 -11.06
N ALA A 58 9.28 -19.73 -10.35
CA ALA A 58 9.88 -20.95 -10.88
C ALA A 58 8.77 -21.87 -11.43
N ALA A 59 8.76 -22.09 -12.73
CA ALA A 59 7.91 -23.08 -13.39
C ALA A 59 8.68 -24.39 -13.58
N VAL A 60 8.16 -25.50 -13.05
CA VAL A 60 8.71 -26.83 -13.34
C VAL A 60 8.09 -27.34 -14.62
N THR A 61 8.86 -27.34 -15.71
CA THR A 61 8.47 -28.00 -16.95
C THR A 61 8.95 -29.45 -16.93
N LYS A 62 7.99 -30.39 -16.95
CA LYS A 62 8.27 -31.82 -17.11
C LYS A 62 8.19 -32.17 -18.59
N THR A 63 9.35 -32.29 -19.25
CA THR A 63 9.42 -32.75 -20.63
C THR A 63 9.66 -34.26 -20.64
N LYS A 64 8.70 -35.05 -21.12
CA LYS A 64 8.93 -36.48 -21.43
C LYS A 64 9.50 -36.59 -22.84
N LYS A 65 10.79 -36.93 -22.98
CA LYS A 65 11.33 -37.55 -24.20
C LYS A 65 11.63 -39.02 -23.90
N LYS A 66 11.34 -39.91 -24.86
CA LYS A 66 11.50 -41.38 -24.84
C LYS A 66 12.49 -41.86 -23.75
N GLY A 67 11.96 -42.43 -22.67
CA GLY A 67 12.74 -43.18 -21.66
C GLY A 67 13.32 -42.37 -20.48
N GLU A 68 13.53 -41.07 -20.61
CA GLU A 68 14.13 -40.25 -19.53
C GLU A 68 13.17 -39.14 -19.05
N LYS A 69 13.00 -39.04 -17.72
CA LYS A 69 12.34 -37.90 -17.08
C LYS A 69 13.39 -36.81 -16.84
N THR A 70 13.49 -35.85 -17.74
CA THR A 70 14.25 -34.62 -17.47
C THR A 70 13.31 -33.61 -16.81
N THR A 71 13.66 -33.18 -15.60
CA THR A 71 12.95 -32.08 -14.91
C THR A 71 13.73 -30.81 -15.20
N ALA A 72 13.14 -29.86 -15.93
CA ALA A 72 13.74 -28.54 -16.14
C ALA A 72 12.96 -27.51 -15.32
N SER A 73 13.67 -26.64 -14.60
CA SER A 73 13.08 -25.46 -13.97
C SER A 73 13.31 -24.26 -14.88
N VAL A 74 12.23 -23.63 -15.34
CA VAL A 74 12.29 -22.35 -16.08
C VAL A 74 11.88 -21.25 -15.12
N THR A 75 12.70 -20.20 -15.02
CA THR A 75 12.35 -19.00 -14.25
C THR A 75 11.66 -18.00 -15.17
N GLU A 76 10.45 -17.57 -14.81
CA GLU A 76 9.70 -16.54 -15.54
C GLU A 76 9.68 -15.26 -14.72
N LYS A 77 10.10 -14.14 -15.34
CA LYS A 77 10.04 -12.80 -14.75
C LYS A 77 8.94 -11.99 -15.40
N ASN A 78 7.91 -11.65 -14.63
CA ASN A 78 6.74 -10.92 -15.10
C ASN A 78 6.64 -9.57 -14.39
N GLY A 79 6.39 -8.49 -15.15
CA GLY A 79 6.16 -7.15 -14.62
C GLY A 79 4.67 -6.80 -14.57
N TYR A 80 4.23 -6.21 -13.46
CA TYR A 80 2.85 -5.85 -13.19
C TYR A 80 2.73 -4.38 -12.79
N ASN A 81 1.68 -3.69 -13.26
CA ASN A 81 1.37 -2.34 -12.80
C ASN A 81 0.89 -2.39 -11.33
N PRO A 82 1.38 -1.53 -10.42
CA PRO A 82 0.91 -1.45 -9.04
C PRO A 82 -0.62 -1.43 -8.89
N ALA A 83 -1.34 -0.75 -9.78
CA ALA A 83 -2.80 -0.63 -9.74
C ALA A 83 -3.54 -1.97 -9.93
N ILE A 84 -2.92 -2.97 -10.56
CA ILE A 84 -3.51 -4.30 -10.72
C ILE A 84 -3.05 -5.29 -9.64
N ILE A 85 -2.20 -4.87 -8.70
CA ILE A 85 -1.73 -5.72 -7.60
C ILE A 85 -2.60 -5.45 -6.37
N ASN A 86 -3.36 -6.46 -5.96
CA ASN A 86 -4.25 -6.41 -4.82
C ASN A 86 -3.53 -6.41 -3.47
N ALA A 87 -2.46 -7.21 -3.37
CA ALA A 87 -1.68 -7.36 -2.17
C ALA A 87 -0.31 -7.98 -2.46
N LEU A 88 0.66 -7.64 -1.62
CA LEU A 88 1.93 -8.35 -1.50
C LEU A 88 2.03 -8.96 -0.10
N PHE A 89 2.52 -10.19 -0.01
CA PHE A 89 2.85 -10.86 1.24
C PHE A 89 4.36 -11.07 1.31
N ILE A 90 5.04 -10.28 2.13
CA ILE A 90 6.50 -10.27 2.26
C ILE A 90 6.81 -10.39 3.75
N GLU A 91 7.62 -11.37 4.15
CA GLU A 91 8.07 -11.52 5.56
C GLU A 91 6.91 -11.58 6.57
N GLY A 92 5.79 -12.22 6.22
CA GLY A 92 4.61 -12.33 7.07
C GLY A 92 3.75 -11.05 7.15
N LYS A 93 4.17 -9.97 6.47
CA LYS A 93 3.45 -8.70 6.40
C LYS A 93 2.61 -8.62 5.14
N THR A 94 1.47 -7.94 5.24
CA THR A 94 0.59 -7.67 4.09
C THR A 94 0.77 -6.22 3.66
N TYR A 95 1.24 -6.02 2.44
CA TYR A 95 1.36 -4.70 1.82
C TYR A 95 0.29 -4.50 0.75
N LYS A 96 -0.12 -3.25 0.58
CA LYS A 96 -0.93 -2.79 -0.55
C LYS A 96 -0.31 -1.56 -1.19
N PHE A 97 -0.58 -1.36 -2.47
CA PHE A 97 -0.27 -0.10 -3.13
C PHE A 97 -1.35 0.93 -2.80
N LYS A 98 -0.91 2.10 -2.34
CA LYS A 98 -1.77 3.25 -2.07
C LYS A 98 -1.08 4.53 -2.48
N ASP A 99 -1.89 5.48 -2.95
CA ASP A 99 -1.47 6.86 -3.04
C ASP A 99 -1.61 7.49 -1.65
N LEU A 100 -0.55 8.17 -1.19
CA LEU A 100 -0.45 8.74 0.14
C LEU A 100 -0.53 10.24 0.05
N ARG A 101 -1.49 10.82 0.78
CA ARG A 101 -1.57 12.27 0.97
C ARG A 101 -0.78 12.64 2.21
N ILE A 102 0.39 13.25 2.05
CA ILE A 102 1.24 13.66 3.18
C ILE A 102 0.65 14.91 3.85
N ASP A 103 0.31 15.90 3.04
CA ASP A 103 -0.48 17.07 3.42
C ASP A 103 -1.43 17.45 2.26
N TYR A 104 -2.43 18.29 2.51
CA TYR A 104 -3.43 18.65 1.49
C TYR A 104 -2.95 19.73 0.51
N LYS A 105 -1.64 19.91 0.37
CA LYS A 105 -1.07 20.73 -0.71
C LYS A 105 -0.87 19.83 -1.92
N GLU A 106 -1.29 20.30 -3.10
CA GLU A 106 -1.34 19.50 -4.34
C GLU A 106 0.01 18.84 -4.71
N GLU A 107 1.12 19.39 -4.22
CA GLU A 107 2.48 18.99 -4.53
C GLU A 107 3.02 17.83 -3.66
N ASN A 108 2.27 17.40 -2.63
CA ASN A 108 2.77 16.49 -1.58
C ASN A 108 2.06 15.12 -1.57
N ASN A 109 1.63 14.65 -2.73
CA ASN A 109 1.13 13.29 -2.91
C ASN A 109 2.26 12.35 -3.33
N LEU A 110 2.30 11.17 -2.73
CA LEU A 110 3.17 10.08 -3.17
C LEU A 110 2.32 9.01 -3.84
N GLU A 111 2.77 8.52 -4.98
CA GLU A 111 2.02 7.54 -5.77
C GLU A 111 2.53 6.12 -5.57
N ASN A 112 1.61 5.15 -5.59
CA ASN A 112 1.93 3.73 -5.58
C ASN A 112 2.93 3.32 -4.48
N CYS A 113 2.73 3.82 -3.26
CA CYS A 113 3.54 3.43 -2.11
C CYS A 113 3.07 2.08 -1.57
N CYS A 114 4.02 1.21 -1.24
CA CYS A 114 3.74 -0.02 -0.52
C CYS A 114 3.50 0.28 0.95
N VAL A 115 2.27 0.12 1.41
CA VAL A 115 1.89 0.36 2.80
C VAL A 115 1.50 -0.93 3.52
N GLU A 116 2.06 -1.14 4.70
CA GLU A 116 1.84 -2.32 5.55
C GLU A 116 0.49 -2.19 6.26
N ARG A 117 -0.41 -3.16 6.12
CA ARG A 117 -1.67 -3.17 6.89
C ARG A 117 -1.39 -3.63 8.32
N ILE A 118 -1.61 -2.73 9.29
CA ILE A 118 -1.40 -3.02 10.72
C ILE A 118 -2.71 -3.25 11.50
N ALA A 119 -3.85 -2.80 10.97
CA ALA A 119 -5.17 -3.06 11.54
C ALA A 119 -6.26 -3.00 10.47
N GLY A 120 -7.33 -3.76 10.67
CA GLY A 120 -8.53 -3.70 9.83
C GLY A 120 -8.55 -4.66 8.64
N ASN A 121 -9.38 -4.34 7.64
CA ASN A 121 -9.63 -5.14 6.46
C ASN A 121 -9.65 -4.27 5.17
N ASP A 122 -10.15 -4.81 4.07
CA ASP A 122 -10.15 -4.12 2.77
C ASP A 122 -11.12 -2.95 2.68
N SER A 123 -12.11 -2.86 3.60
CA SER A 123 -13.08 -1.78 3.67
C SER A 123 -12.62 -0.62 4.56
N ILE A 124 -11.97 -0.95 5.68
CA ILE A 124 -11.43 0.04 6.63
C ILE A 124 -10.15 -0.51 7.25
N ALA A 125 -9.08 0.27 7.23
CA ALA A 125 -7.77 -0.18 7.72
C ALA A 125 -6.90 0.97 8.19
N ILE A 126 -5.96 0.63 9.07
CA ILE A 126 -4.76 1.43 9.33
C ILE A 126 -3.62 0.79 8.56
N TYR A 127 -2.94 1.63 7.78
CA TYR A 127 -1.71 1.29 7.13
C TYR A 127 -0.55 2.04 7.76
N GLN A 128 0.60 1.39 7.81
CA GLN A 128 1.87 1.96 8.19
C GLN A 128 2.74 2.07 6.93
N TRP A 129 3.38 3.23 6.76
CA TRP A 129 4.38 3.44 5.72
C TRP A 129 5.68 3.89 6.36
N THR A 130 6.79 3.33 5.91
CA THR A 130 8.13 3.72 6.34
C THR A 130 8.82 4.37 5.16
N ASN A 131 9.22 5.63 5.26
CA ASN A 131 9.93 6.27 4.17
C ASN A 131 11.40 5.76 4.08
N LYS A 132 12.12 6.15 3.03
CA LYS A 132 13.54 5.82 2.82
C LYS A 132 14.48 6.18 3.98
N ASP A 133 14.10 7.16 4.81
CA ASP A 133 14.88 7.63 5.96
C ASP A 133 14.50 6.90 7.26
N GLY A 134 13.64 5.88 7.17
CA GLY A 134 13.16 5.10 8.32
C GLY A 134 12.05 5.80 9.13
N ARG A 135 11.50 6.91 8.64
CA ARG A 135 10.41 7.61 9.34
C ARG A 135 9.09 6.89 9.10
N LEU A 136 8.36 6.64 10.18
CA LEU A 136 7.05 6.01 10.17
C LEU A 136 5.95 7.06 10.03
N SER A 137 4.97 6.75 9.19
CA SER A 137 3.72 7.50 9.08
C SER A 137 2.56 6.53 8.99
N TYR A 138 1.41 6.96 9.50
CA TYR A 138 0.22 6.12 9.60
C TYR A 138 -0.91 6.72 8.80
N TYR A 139 -1.57 5.86 8.03
CA TYR A 139 -2.61 6.26 7.11
C TYR A 139 -3.85 5.43 7.33
N THR A 140 -5.01 6.01 7.04
CA THR A 140 -6.30 5.32 7.12
C THR A 140 -6.96 5.29 5.77
N THR A 141 -7.69 4.21 5.50
CA THR A 141 -8.64 4.14 4.40
C THR A 141 -10.02 3.87 4.95
N THR A 142 -11.03 4.45 4.31
CA THR A 142 -12.44 4.27 4.69
C THR A 142 -13.25 3.81 3.48
N PRO A 143 -14.45 3.25 3.67
CA PRO A 143 -15.28 2.78 2.56
C PRO A 143 -15.59 3.84 1.50
N ARG A 144 -15.63 5.13 1.88
CA ARG A 144 -15.90 6.24 0.96
C ARG A 144 -14.64 6.74 0.24
N PHE A 145 -13.47 6.54 0.84
CA PHE A 145 -12.19 7.01 0.35
C PHE A 145 -11.21 5.84 0.37
N ASN A 146 -11.36 4.93 -0.60
CA ASN A 146 -10.54 3.74 -0.72
C ASN A 146 -9.36 3.93 -1.68
N GLU A 147 -9.40 4.91 -2.58
CA GLU A 147 -8.35 5.17 -3.58
C GLU A 147 -7.07 5.70 -2.94
N TYR A 148 -7.20 6.65 -2.02
CA TYR A 148 -6.11 7.27 -1.28
C TYR A 148 -6.15 6.90 0.20
N ALA A 149 -4.97 6.83 0.82
CA ALA A 149 -4.84 6.71 2.26
C ALA A 149 -4.54 8.09 2.87
N GLU A 150 -5.27 8.46 3.92
CA GLU A 150 -5.15 9.76 4.59
C GLU A 150 -4.28 9.67 5.82
N ASN A 151 -3.32 10.60 5.95
CA ASN A 151 -2.41 10.66 7.10
C ASN A 151 -3.20 10.93 8.39
N ILE A 152 -3.04 10.06 9.39
CA ILE A 152 -3.68 10.20 10.71
C ILE A 152 -3.18 11.44 11.46
N GLU A 153 -1.93 11.86 11.23
CA GLU A 153 -1.34 13.02 11.89
C GLU A 153 -1.88 14.34 11.33
N HIS A 154 -2.24 14.34 10.04
CA HIS A 154 -2.68 15.52 9.30
C HIS A 154 -3.94 15.22 8.47
N PRO A 155 -5.10 14.94 9.09
CA PRO A 155 -6.33 14.64 8.37
C PRO A 155 -6.89 15.89 7.66
N LYS A 156 -7.65 15.71 6.56
CA LYS A 156 -8.21 16.81 5.73
C LYS A 156 -8.95 17.85 6.51
N PHE A 157 -9.72 17.35 7.46
CA PHE A 157 -10.67 18.13 8.21
C PHE A 157 -10.12 18.29 9.62
N ASP A 158 -9.42 19.41 9.82
CA ASP A 158 -8.63 19.74 11.01
C ASP A 158 -9.45 20.41 12.15
N ASP A 159 -10.78 20.54 11.98
CA ASP A 159 -11.66 21.17 12.98
C ASP A 159 -12.30 20.16 13.94
N GLY A 160 -11.49 19.26 14.51
CA GLY A 160 -11.94 18.23 15.45
C GLY A 160 -12.21 16.87 14.78
N GLY A 161 -11.80 15.79 15.46
CA GLY A 161 -11.69 14.43 14.91
C GLY A 161 -12.98 13.84 14.31
N PHE A 162 -14.14 14.42 14.61
CA PHE A 162 -15.43 14.01 14.02
C PHE A 162 -15.42 14.06 12.49
N LYS A 163 -14.84 15.10 11.88
CA LYS A 163 -14.82 15.23 10.43
C LYS A 163 -13.87 14.19 9.78
N SER A 164 -12.85 13.71 10.50
CA SER A 164 -11.96 12.63 10.05
C SER A 164 -12.71 11.30 9.85
N PHE A 165 -13.87 11.13 10.47
CA PHE A 165 -14.70 9.92 10.35
C PHE A 165 -15.79 10.01 9.28
N MET A 166 -15.93 11.14 8.57
CA MET A 166 -16.97 11.33 7.54
C MET A 166 -16.88 10.35 6.35
N GLY A 167 -15.75 9.66 6.20
CA GLY A 167 -15.56 8.61 5.21
C GLY A 167 -16.18 7.25 5.61
N ILE A 168 -16.60 7.08 6.86
CA ILE A 168 -17.13 5.82 7.39
C ILE A 168 -18.62 5.69 7.09
N LYS A 169 -19.02 4.58 6.47
CA LYS A 169 -20.43 4.27 6.22
C LYS A 169 -21.09 3.67 7.47
N LEU A 170 -21.62 4.51 8.34
CA LEU A 170 -22.23 4.11 9.62
C LEU A 170 -23.64 3.51 9.50
N SER A 171 -24.25 3.51 8.30
CA SER A 171 -25.64 3.07 8.08
C SER A 171 -25.93 1.64 8.54
N ARG A 172 -24.90 0.79 8.65
CA ARG A 172 -25.02 -0.61 9.12
C ARG A 172 -24.48 -0.82 10.53
N CYS A 173 -24.00 0.23 11.19
CA CYS A 173 -23.34 0.15 12.49
C CYS A 173 -23.77 1.32 13.38
N LYS A 174 -25.08 1.34 13.73
CA LYS A 174 -25.67 2.44 14.51
C LYS A 174 -24.95 2.66 15.85
N SER A 175 -24.62 1.59 16.56
CA SER A 175 -23.89 1.67 17.84
C SER A 175 -22.55 2.39 17.71
N LEU A 176 -21.76 2.09 16.66
CA LEU A 176 -20.52 2.83 16.39
C LEU A 176 -20.81 4.29 16.05
N GLY A 177 -21.84 4.54 15.25
CA GLY A 177 -22.28 5.90 14.97
C GLY A 177 -22.57 6.66 16.25
N ASP A 178 -23.41 6.12 17.12
CA ASP A 178 -23.77 6.74 18.40
C ASP A 178 -22.51 7.06 19.22
N LYS A 179 -21.57 6.11 19.37
CA LYS A 179 -20.30 6.33 20.08
C LYS A 179 -19.49 7.50 19.51
N ILE A 180 -19.40 7.61 18.17
CA ILE A 180 -18.68 8.70 17.51
C ILE A 180 -19.43 10.03 17.68
N TYR A 181 -20.75 10.05 17.47
CA TYR A 181 -21.59 11.26 17.55
C TYR A 181 -21.68 11.80 18.98
N THR A 182 -21.68 10.94 20.00
CA THR A 182 -21.70 11.34 21.41
C THR A 182 -20.29 11.52 21.99
N MET A 183 -19.24 11.44 21.17
CA MET A 183 -17.84 11.56 21.60
C MET A 183 -17.51 10.63 22.79
N ALA A 184 -17.98 9.38 22.72
CA ALA A 184 -17.72 8.40 23.76
C ALA A 184 -16.20 8.20 23.94
N ASP A 185 -15.80 7.95 25.18
CA ASP A 185 -14.38 7.78 25.53
C ASP A 185 -13.73 6.68 24.67
N GLY A 186 -12.57 6.99 24.10
CA GLY A 186 -11.86 6.13 23.15
C GLY A 186 -12.43 6.06 21.73
N TYR A 187 -13.44 6.85 21.37
CA TYR A 187 -14.02 6.96 20.01
C TYR A 187 -13.93 8.36 19.41
N PHE A 188 -13.27 9.28 20.11
CA PHE A 188 -13.05 10.65 19.70
C PHE A 188 -11.67 11.11 20.16
N TYR A 189 -11.06 12.03 19.41
CA TYR A 189 -9.84 12.73 19.79
C TYR A 189 -9.87 14.16 19.25
N GLU A 190 -9.21 15.08 19.96
CA GLU A 190 -9.01 16.45 19.51
C GLU A 190 -7.72 16.55 18.69
N ASN A 191 -7.81 16.85 17.39
CA ASN A 191 -6.70 16.63 16.45
C ASN A 191 -5.42 17.43 16.81
N LYS A 192 -5.58 18.64 17.35
CA LYS A 192 -4.48 19.56 17.68
C LYS A 192 -3.74 19.22 18.97
N THR A 193 -4.34 18.41 19.84
CA THR A 193 -3.79 18.11 21.18
C THR A 193 -3.54 16.63 21.41
N ALA A 194 -4.29 15.76 20.73
CA ALA A 194 -4.14 14.32 20.85
C ALA A 194 -2.78 13.85 20.31
N SER A 195 -2.17 12.93 21.06
CA SER A 195 -0.94 12.26 20.64
C SER A 195 -1.21 11.31 19.47
N LEU A 196 -0.19 10.96 18.68
CA LEU A 196 -0.32 9.95 17.62
C LEU A 196 -0.81 8.60 18.18
N GLU A 197 -0.33 8.19 19.36
CA GLU A 197 -0.76 6.95 20.01
C GLU A 197 -2.25 6.97 20.34
N GLU A 198 -2.75 8.07 20.88
CA GLU A 198 -4.17 8.28 21.15
C GLU A 198 -5.01 8.20 19.86
N LYS A 199 -4.59 8.91 18.80
CA LYS A 199 -5.25 8.87 17.49
C LYS A 199 -5.31 7.44 16.94
N LEU A 200 -4.20 6.71 17.00
CA LEU A 200 -4.12 5.31 16.57
C LEU A 200 -5.06 4.42 17.38
N GLN A 201 -5.13 4.62 18.70
CA GLN A 201 -5.99 3.82 19.55
C GLN A 201 -7.48 4.05 19.25
N VAL A 202 -7.89 5.31 19.01
CA VAL A 202 -9.25 5.64 18.58
C VAL A 202 -9.57 4.98 17.24
N TRP A 203 -8.69 5.07 16.24
CA TRP A 203 -8.88 4.39 14.96
C TRP A 203 -8.99 2.87 15.09
N LYS A 204 -8.17 2.25 15.96
CA LYS A 204 -8.27 0.80 16.25
C LYS A 204 -9.62 0.44 16.85
N ASN A 205 -10.14 1.23 17.80
CA ASN A 205 -11.46 1.02 18.39
C ASN A 205 -12.58 1.13 17.34
N ILE A 206 -12.51 2.17 16.49
CA ILE A 206 -13.47 2.38 15.40
C ILE A 206 -13.44 1.23 14.40
N ILE A 207 -12.26 0.79 13.98
CA ILE A 207 -12.09 -0.31 13.03
C ILE A 207 -12.62 -1.62 13.61
N ARG A 208 -12.29 -1.93 14.87
CA ARG A 208 -12.78 -3.13 15.56
C ARG A 208 -14.30 -3.18 15.55
N ASP A 209 -14.93 -2.10 16.00
CA ASP A 209 -16.38 -2.01 16.10
C ASP A 209 -17.05 -1.96 14.72
N TYR A 210 -16.43 -1.31 13.74
CA TYR A 210 -16.92 -1.28 12.36
C TYR A 210 -16.93 -2.69 11.78
N ILE A 211 -15.84 -3.44 11.92
CA ILE A 211 -15.74 -4.80 11.38
C ILE A 211 -16.74 -5.73 12.06
N ALA A 212 -16.98 -5.59 13.36
CA ALA A 212 -17.96 -6.40 14.09
C ALA A 212 -19.43 -6.19 13.63
N CYS A 213 -19.70 -5.13 12.87
CA CYS A 213 -21.02 -4.86 12.30
C CYS A 213 -21.28 -5.56 10.95
N TRP A 214 -20.34 -6.36 10.43
CA TRP A 214 -20.40 -7.05 9.14
C TRP A 214 -20.06 -8.53 9.26
#